data_AF-A0A8J3YJ21-F1
#
_entry.id   AF-A0A8J3YJ21-F1
#
_cell.length_a   1.000
_cell.length_b   1.000
_cell.length_c   1.000
_cell.angle_alpha   90.00
_cell.angle_beta   90.00
_cell.angle_gamma   90.00
#
_symmetry.space_group_name_H-M   'P 1'
#
loop_
_entity.id
_entity.type
_entity.pdbx_description
1 polymer ?
#
loop_
_entity_poly.entity_id
_entity_poly.type
_entity_poly.pdbx_seq_one_letter_code
_entity_poly.pdbx_strand_id
1 'polypeptide(L)' 'MTGTAARPRAEHTVYRVSWTPGSDRLAGRCHCGAECTGEDPVAVWEWLLAHPDHPDGADPR' A
#
# COMPACT_ATOMS: atom_id res chain seq x y z
N MET A 1 25.43 1.28 -19.85
CA MET A 1 24.01 0.93 -19.61
C MET A 1 23.97 0.01 -18.40
N THR A 2 23.97 0.59 -17.20
CA THR A 2 23.99 -0.20 -15.95
C THR A 2 22.57 -0.67 -15.69
N GLY A 3 22.30 -1.94 -15.98
CA GLY A 3 21.03 -2.58 -15.63
C GLY A 3 20.94 -2.73 -14.12
N THR A 4 19.98 -2.05 -13.49
CA THR A 4 19.56 -2.36 -12.12
C THR A 4 18.99 -3.78 -12.14
N ALA A 5 19.77 -4.75 -11.68
CA ALA A 5 19.25 -6.08 -11.41
C ALA A 5 18.18 -5.97 -10.32
N ALA A 6 16.93 -6.24 -10.67
CA ALA A 6 15.86 -6.37 -9.69
C ALA A 6 16.22 -7.49 -8.72
N ARG A 7 16.31 -7.17 -7.42
CA ARG A 7 16.48 -8.19 -6.37
C ARG A 7 15.37 -9.23 -6.51
N PRO A 8 15.68 -10.54 -6.35
CA PRO A 8 14.64 -11.56 -6.29
C PRO A 8 13.69 -11.17 -5.15
N ARG A 9 12.40 -11.04 -5.46
CA ARG A 9 11.40 -10.93 -4.40
C ARG A 9 11.35 -12.30 -3.76
N ALA A 10 11.72 -12.43 -2.49
CA ALA A 10 11.07 -13.45 -1.68
C ALA A 10 9.55 -13.29 -1.82
N GLU A 11 8.83 -14.33 -1.47
CA GLU A 11 7.38 -14.31 -1.24
C GLU A 11 7.00 -13.29 -0.15
N HIS A 12 7.21 -12.01 -0.43
CA HIS A 12 7.32 -10.97 0.58
C HIS A 12 5.96 -10.35 0.83
N THR A 13 5.52 -10.41 2.09
CA THR A 13 4.48 -9.60 2.73
C THR A 13 4.89 -8.12 2.83
N VAL A 14 5.39 -7.55 1.72
CA VAL A 14 5.77 -6.13 1.65
C VAL A 14 4.54 -5.32 1.30
N TYR A 15 4.06 -4.58 2.29
CA TYR A 15 3.10 -3.49 2.14
C TYR A 15 3.86 -2.21 1.78
N ARG A 16 3.30 -1.39 0.90
CA ARG A 16 3.88 -0.10 0.50
C ARG A 16 2.87 1.00 0.77
N VAL A 17 3.37 2.09 1.34
CA VAL A 17 2.60 3.31 1.56
C VAL A 17 3.42 4.49 1.02
N SER A 18 2.79 5.33 0.23
CA SER A 18 3.38 6.57 -0.31
C SER A 18 2.44 7.75 -0.11
N TRP A 19 2.99 8.90 0.24
CA TRP A 19 2.27 10.16 0.32
C TRP A 19 2.17 10.83 -1.05
N THR A 20 1.01 11.44 -1.33
CA THR A 20 0.84 12.35 -2.46
C THR A 20 1.42 13.72 -2.09
N PRO A 21 2.43 14.24 -2.82
CA PRO A 21 3.05 15.51 -2.49
C PRO A 21 2.05 16.67 -2.39
N GLY A 22 2.16 17.47 -1.32
CA GLY A 22 1.29 18.61 -1.09
C GLY A 22 -0.11 18.27 -0.54
N SER A 23 -0.33 17.05 -0.06
CA SER A 23 -1.58 16.62 0.56
C SER A 23 -1.34 15.59 1.67
N ASP A 24 -2.35 15.37 2.52
CA ASP A 24 -2.34 14.30 3.52
C ASP A 24 -2.76 12.94 2.93
N ARG A 25 -3.02 12.87 1.62
CA ARG A 25 -3.45 11.64 0.97
C ARG A 25 -2.32 10.63 0.85
N LEU A 26 -2.61 9.43 1.33
CA LEU A 26 -1.82 8.22 1.23
C LEU A 26 -2.33 7.32 0.11
N ALA A 27 -1.42 6.63 -0.56
CA ALA A 27 -1.70 5.49 -1.41
C ALA A 27 -1.04 4.24 -0.81
N GLY A 28 -1.86 3.25 -0.47
CA GLY A 28 -1.46 1.95 0.05
C GLY A 28 -1.49 0.88 -1.04
N ARG A 29 -0.51 -0.02 -1.04
CA ARG A 29 -0.46 -1.20 -1.92
C ARG A 29 -0.11 -2.45 -1.14
N CYS A 30 -1.01 -3.43 -1.18
CA CYS A 30 -0.85 -4.74 -0.55
C CYS A 30 0.15 -5.63 -1.32
N HIS A 31 0.69 -6.65 -0.66
CA HIS A 31 1.57 -7.62 -1.30
C HIS A 31 0.85 -8.45 -2.39
N CYS A 32 -0.48 -8.60 -2.30
CA CYS A 32 -1.30 -9.24 -3.33
C CYS A 32 -1.52 -8.35 -4.57
N GLY A 33 -1.16 -7.06 -4.49
CA GLY A 33 -1.33 -6.09 -5.57
C GLY A 33 -2.56 -5.21 -5.45
N ALA A 34 -3.47 -5.46 -4.51
CA ALA A 34 -4.61 -4.58 -4.23
C ALA A 34 -4.15 -3.21 -3.72
N GLU A 35 -4.92 -2.16 -4.04
CA GLU A 35 -4.58 -0.76 -3.77
C GLU A 35 -5.71 -0.03 -3.05
N CYS A 36 -5.35 0.94 -2.23
CA CYS A 36 -6.29 1.82 -1.54
C CYS A 36 -5.71 3.24 -1.40
N THR A 37 -6.57 4.22 -1.14
CA THR A 37 -6.15 5.60 -0.86
C THR A 37 -7.00 6.21 0.24
N GLY A 38 -6.37 6.84 1.24
CA GLY A 38 -7.05 7.51 2.35
C GLY A 38 -6.21 8.65 2.92
N GLU A 39 -6.76 9.48 3.79
CA GLU A 39 -6.01 10.53 4.50
C GLU A 39 -5.62 10.10 5.91
N ASP A 40 -6.37 9.17 6.52
CA ASP A 40 -6.01 8.57 7.81
C ASP A 40 -4.96 7.44 7.61
N PRO A 41 -3.74 7.58 8.17
CA PRO A 41 -2.73 6.53 8.13
C PRO A 41 -3.17 5.23 8.80
N VAL A 42 -3.96 5.30 9.87
CA VAL A 42 -4.40 4.10 10.60
C VAL A 42 -5.30 3.27 9.71
N ALA A 43 -6.33 3.89 9.13
CA ALA A 43 -7.22 3.22 8.20
C ALA A 43 -6.53 2.59 6.99
N VAL A 44 -5.52 3.26 6.43
CA VAL A 44 -4.73 2.71 5.32
C VAL A 44 -4.00 1.43 5.77
N TRP A 45 -3.45 1.40 6.98
CA TRP A 45 -2.81 0.21 7.52
C TRP A 45 -3.80 -0.91 7.88
N GLU A 46 -4.95 -0.57 8.49
CA GLU A 46 -6.01 -1.53 8.77
C GLU A 46 -6.48 -2.21 7.48
N TRP A 47 -6.69 -1.43 6.41
CA TRP A 47 -7.05 -1.97 5.11
C TRP A 47 -5.96 -2.89 4.53
N LEU A 48 -4.69 -2.51 4.63
CA LEU A 48 -3.56 -3.31 4.12
C LEU A 48 -3.43 -4.65 4.85
N LEU A 49 -3.62 -4.65 6.17
CA LEU A 49 -3.50 -5.81 7.03
C LEU A 49 -4.74 -6.71 7.04
N ALA A 50 -5.87 -6.24 6.49
CA ALA A 50 -7.08 -7.04 6.31
C ALA A 50 -6.95 -8.13 5.22
N HIS A 51 -5.80 -8.22 4.52
CA HIS A 51 -5.54 -9.33 3.59
C HIS A 51 -5.81 -10.70 4.25
N PRO A 52 -6.55 -11.61 3.61
CA PRO A 52 -6.99 -11.60 2.21
C PRO A 52 -8.31 -10.87 1.92
N ASP A 53 -9.04 -10.42 2.93
CA ASP A 53 -10.40 -9.88 2.82
C ASP A 53 -10.41 -8.36 3.00
N HIS A 54 -9.93 -7.66 1.96
CA HIS A 54 -9.85 -6.20 1.98
C HIS A 54 -11.25 -5.57 1.98
N PRO A 55 -11.51 -4.55 2.82
CA PRO A 55 -12.70 -3.71 2.71
C PRO A 55 -12.78 -3.00 1.34
N ASP A 56 -13.96 -2.51 0.95
CA ASP A 56 -14.12 -1.71 -0.26
C ASP A 56 -13.44 -0.33 -0.11
N GLY A 57 -12.17 -0.22 -0.52
CA GLY A 57 -11.35 0.99 -0.40
C GLY A 57 -10.90 1.33 1.03
N ALA A 58 -9.97 2.29 1.16
CA ALA A 58 -9.52 2.81 2.46
C ALA A 58 -10.02 4.24 2.66
N ASP A 59 -11.23 4.42 3.18
CA ASP A 59 -11.63 5.73 3.71
C ASP A 59 -12.50 5.56 4.95
N PRO A 60 -12.00 6.00 6.11
CA PRO A 60 -12.87 6.43 7.19
C PRO A 60 -12.46 7.85 7.56
N ARG A 61 -13.29 8.82 7.16
CA ARG A 61 -13.20 10.21 7.63
C ARG A 61 -13.03 10.33 9.14
#